data_AF-A0A958G4G1-F1
#
_entry.id   AF-A0A958G4G1-F1
#
_cell.length_a   1.000
_cell.length_b   1.000
_cell.length_c   1.000
_cell.angle_alpha   90.00
_cell.angle_beta   90.00
_cell.angle_gamma   90.00
#
_symmetry.space_group_name_H-M   'P 1'
#
loop_
_entity.id
_entity.type
_entity.pdbx_description
1 polymer ?
#
loop_
_entity_poly.entity_id
_entity_poly.type
_entity_poly.pdbx_seq_one_letter_code
_entity_poly.pdbx_strand_id
1 'polypeptide(L)'
;AAIRAPRIVAHINPVAANSRVRQILVAKQQSLGKSGGVVMDGRDITTVVFPDAELKVYMQASAEERARRRVAELSVKDIAADFDEVLASIEQRDRADLTRIHGPLKQAPDAIVIDTTALTIAEQVEKIYRLARDIIERKD
;
A
#
# COMPACT_ATOMS: atom_id res chain seq x y z
N ALA A 1 -5.57 11.27 14.39
CA ALA A 1 -4.22 11.76 14.75
C ALA A 1 -3.37 10.71 15.47
N ALA A 2 -3.87 10.05 16.53
CA ALA A 2 -3.07 9.15 17.38
C ALA A 2 -2.31 8.04 16.62
N ILE A 3 -2.96 7.32 15.69
CA ILE A 3 -2.36 6.19 14.95
C ILE A 3 -1.16 6.56 14.07
N ARG A 4 -0.94 7.85 13.79
CA ARG A 4 0.17 8.36 12.97
C ARG A 4 1.35 8.88 13.78
N ALA A 5 1.29 8.80 15.12
CA ALA A 5 2.36 9.26 15.98
C ALA A 5 3.66 8.46 15.74
N PRO A 6 4.86 9.09 15.80
CA PRO A 6 6.14 8.41 15.56
C PRO A 6 6.31 7.15 16.40
N ARG A 7 5.92 7.19 17.68
CA ARG A 7 5.94 6.04 18.59
C ARG A 7 5.13 4.85 18.07
N ILE A 8 3.99 5.08 17.40
CA ILE A 8 3.16 4.00 16.85
C ILE A 8 3.79 3.46 15.58
N VAL A 9 4.25 4.36 14.69
CA VAL A 9 4.90 3.98 13.43
C VAL A 9 6.12 3.07 13.69
N ALA A 10 6.93 3.39 14.71
CA ALA A 10 8.10 2.60 15.10
C ALA A 10 7.78 1.15 15.52
N HIS A 11 6.56 0.87 15.98
CA HIS A 11 6.14 -0.45 16.46
C HIS A 11 5.31 -1.24 15.44
N ILE A 12 5.04 -0.68 14.25
CA ILE A 12 4.23 -1.36 13.22
C ILE A 12 4.92 -2.66 12.76
N ASN A 13 6.22 -2.60 12.44
CA ASN A 13 6.92 -3.74 11.86
C ASN A 13 6.95 -4.98 12.78
N PRO A 14 7.31 -4.88 14.07
CA PRO A 14 7.25 -6.01 14.98
C PRO A 14 5.86 -6.65 15.09
N VAL A 15 4.81 -5.83 15.12
CA VAL A 15 3.42 -6.31 15.23
C VAL A 15 2.97 -6.95 13.91
N ALA A 16 3.26 -6.32 12.77
CA ALA A 16 2.92 -6.82 11.44
C ALA A 16 3.66 -8.12 11.09
N ALA A 17 4.85 -8.36 11.66
CA ALA A 17 5.59 -9.60 11.49
C ALA A 17 5.08 -10.76 12.36
N ASN A 18 4.21 -10.51 13.34
CA ASN A 18 3.69 -11.56 14.22
C ASN A 18 2.63 -12.42 13.50
N SER A 19 2.92 -13.70 13.32
CA SER A 19 2.07 -14.65 12.58
C SER A 19 0.66 -14.78 13.15
N ARG A 20 0.49 -14.79 14.47
CA ARG A 20 -0.81 -14.96 15.12
C ARG A 20 -1.68 -13.72 15.00
N VAL A 21 -1.07 -12.54 15.16
CA VAL A 21 -1.75 -11.26 14.90
C VAL A 21 -2.20 -11.20 13.44
N ARG A 22 -1.29 -11.56 12.52
CA ARG A 22 -1.55 -11.62 11.08
C ARG A 22 -2.72 -12.53 10.75
N GLN A 23 -2.76 -13.76 11.28
CA GLN A 23 -3.85 -14.69 11.03
C GLN A 23 -5.22 -14.11 11.42
N ILE A 24 -5.30 -13.48 12.60
CA ILE A 24 -6.54 -12.86 13.09
C ILE A 24 -6.96 -11.68 12.20
N LEU A 25 -6.01 -10.82 11.82
CA LEU A 25 -6.31 -9.63 11.02
C LEU A 25 -6.66 -9.98 9.57
N VAL A 26 -6.04 -11.00 8.98
CA VAL A 26 -6.39 -11.49 7.63
C VAL A 26 -7.83 -12.01 7.63
N ALA A 27 -8.20 -12.85 8.61
CA ALA A 27 -9.55 -13.36 8.72
C ALA A 27 -10.60 -12.24 8.87
N LYS A 28 -10.29 -11.19 9.65
CA LYS A 28 -11.15 -10.00 9.78
C LYS A 28 -11.28 -9.25 8.45
N GLN A 29 -10.18 -9.01 7.74
CA GLN A 29 -10.22 -8.32 6.45
C GLN A 29 -11.03 -9.11 5.41
N GLN A 30 -10.82 -10.43 5.34
CA GLN A 30 -11.61 -11.33 4.48
C GLN A 30 -13.10 -11.27 4.79
N SER A 31 -13.47 -11.26 6.07
CA SER A 31 -14.87 -11.12 6.47
C SER A 31 -15.47 -9.78 6.04
N LEU A 32 -14.70 -8.69 6.05
CA LEU A 32 -15.18 -7.37 5.64
C LEU A 32 -15.37 -7.26 4.12
N GLY A 33 -14.54 -7.94 3.33
CA GLY A 33 -14.63 -7.94 1.87
C GLY A 33 -15.47 -9.07 1.25
N LYS A 34 -16.01 -9.98 2.07
CA LYS A 34 -16.71 -11.18 1.58
C LYS A 34 -17.88 -10.88 0.64
N SER A 35 -18.57 -9.76 0.85
CA SER A 35 -19.71 -9.35 0.03
C SER A 35 -19.32 -8.65 -1.28
N GLY A 36 -18.02 -8.47 -1.55
CA GLY A 36 -17.55 -7.68 -2.69
C GLY A 36 -17.83 -6.18 -2.51
N GLY A 37 -17.65 -5.40 -3.59
CA GLY A 37 -17.93 -3.96 -3.59
C GLY A 37 -16.98 -3.14 -2.70
N VAL A 38 -15.78 -3.65 -2.43
CA VAL A 38 -14.79 -3.01 -1.55
C VAL A 38 -13.53 -2.65 -2.33
N VAL A 39 -12.92 -1.54 -1.94
CA VAL A 39 -11.55 -1.18 -2.31
C VAL A 39 -10.67 -1.39 -1.08
N MET A 40 -9.61 -2.16 -1.21
CA MET A 40 -8.66 -2.42 -0.12
C MET A 40 -7.24 -2.06 -0.54
N ASP A 41 -6.53 -1.33 0.33
CA ASP A 41 -5.12 -1.00 0.18
C ASP A 41 -4.26 -1.73 1.23
N GLY A 42 -3.03 -2.05 0.87
CA GLY A 42 -2.12 -2.74 1.77
C GLY A 42 -0.97 -3.42 1.04
N ARG A 43 -0.16 -4.19 1.78
CA ARG A 43 1.08 -4.80 1.25
C ARG A 43 0.86 -6.17 0.61
N ASP A 44 -0.05 -6.95 1.15
CA ASP A 44 -0.28 -8.34 0.74
C ASP A 44 -1.76 -8.66 0.55
N ILE A 45 -2.54 -7.63 0.21
CA ILE A 45 -3.96 -7.75 -0.08
C ILE A 45 -4.17 -8.75 -1.22
N THR A 46 -3.45 -8.58 -2.33
CA THR A 46 -3.67 -9.35 -3.57
C THR A 46 -2.95 -10.71 -3.58
N THR A 47 -2.10 -10.99 -2.60
CA THR A 47 -1.32 -12.25 -2.51
C THR A 47 -1.73 -13.12 -1.33
N VAL A 48 -2.31 -12.55 -0.28
CA VAL A 48 -2.68 -13.27 0.95
C VAL A 48 -4.13 -13.05 1.32
N VAL A 49 -4.59 -11.80 1.38
CA VAL A 49 -5.94 -11.50 1.93
C VAL A 49 -7.04 -11.87 0.93
N PHE A 50 -6.94 -11.37 -0.30
CA PHE A 50 -7.84 -11.61 -1.42
C PHE A 50 -7.03 -12.02 -2.66
N PRO A 51 -6.46 -13.24 -2.68
CA PRO A 51 -5.73 -13.75 -3.83
C PRO A 51 -6.62 -13.94 -5.06
N ASP A 52 -7.95 -13.91 -4.91
CA ASP A 52 -8.93 -14.04 -5.99
C ASP A 52 -9.65 -12.72 -6.29
N ALA A 53 -9.12 -11.58 -5.82
CA ALA A 53 -9.67 -10.26 -6.13
C ALA A 53 -9.75 -10.02 -7.64
N GLU A 54 -10.83 -9.41 -8.11
CA GLU A 54 -11.09 -9.30 -9.55
C GLU A 54 -10.24 -8.23 -10.23
N LEU A 55 -9.87 -7.19 -9.48
CA LEU A 55 -8.89 -6.20 -9.87
C LEU A 55 -7.74 -6.19 -8.86
N LYS A 56 -6.53 -6.48 -9.34
CA LYS A 56 -5.30 -6.42 -8.54
C LYS A 56 -4.38 -5.36 -9.13
N VAL A 57 -4.07 -4.33 -8.36
CA VAL A 57 -3.16 -3.26 -8.75
C VAL A 57 -1.93 -3.29 -7.85
N TYR A 58 -0.75 -3.27 -8.45
CA TYR A 58 0.52 -3.07 -7.77
C TYR A 58 1.05 -1.67 -8.08
N MET A 59 0.82 -0.73 -7.16
CA MET A 59 1.29 0.64 -7.32
C MET A 59 2.75 0.76 -6.87
N GLN A 60 3.58 1.37 -7.70
CA GLN A 60 4.97 1.65 -7.37
C GLN A 60 5.36 3.10 -7.74
N ALA A 61 6.44 3.56 -7.14
CA ALA A 61 7.13 4.80 -7.50
C ALA A 61 8.56 4.72 -6.99
N SER A 62 9.47 5.48 -7.61
CA SER A 62 10.84 5.62 -7.10
C SER A 62 10.85 6.08 -5.64
N ALA A 63 11.89 5.68 -4.89
CA ALA A 63 12.02 6.06 -3.48
C ALA A 63 12.20 7.58 -3.32
N GLU A 64 12.96 8.18 -4.23
CA GLU A 64 13.20 9.62 -4.30
C GLU A 64 11.91 10.39 -4.52
N GLU A 65 11.06 9.93 -5.44
CA GLU A 65 9.80 10.59 -5.71
C GLU A 65 8.83 10.48 -4.52
N ARG A 66 8.78 9.32 -3.86
CA ARG A 66 8.01 9.16 -2.62
C ARG A 66 8.55 10.06 -1.50
N ALA A 67 9.88 10.22 -1.40
CA ALA A 67 10.50 11.12 -0.44
C ALA A 67 10.15 12.59 -0.74
N ARG A 68 10.23 13.03 -2.00
CA ARG A 68 9.83 14.40 -2.41
C ARG A 68 8.37 14.68 -2.05
N ARG A 69 7.45 13.77 -2.39
CA ARG A 69 6.02 13.89 -2.05
C ARG A 69 5.81 14.00 -0.54
N ARG A 70 6.55 13.20 0.24
CA ARG A 70 6.45 13.21 1.70
C ARG A 70 6.98 14.50 2.32
N VAL A 71 8.12 15.01 1.85
CA VAL A 71 8.65 16.31 2.29
C VAL A 71 7.68 17.43 1.96
N ALA A 72 7.10 17.45 0.75
CA ALA A 72 6.08 18.41 0.37
C ALA A 72 4.83 18.32 1.28
N GLU A 73 4.35 17.11 1.59
CA GLU A 73 3.21 16.90 2.51
C GLU A 73 3.48 17.42 3.93
N LEU A 74 4.72 17.28 4.42
CA LEU A 74 5.13 17.75 5.74
C LEU A 74 5.33 19.27 5.76
N SER A 75 5.87 19.84 4.69
CA SER A 75 6.04 21.29 4.51
C SER A 75 4.69 22.02 4.56
N VAL A 76 3.64 21.48 3.91
CA VAL A 76 2.25 22.02 3.99
C VAL A 76 1.69 22.03 5.42
N LYS A 77 2.29 21.27 6.34
CA LYS A 77 1.90 21.20 7.76
C LYS A 77 2.85 21.97 8.68
N ASP A 78 3.74 22.78 8.11
CA ASP A 78 4.80 23.50 8.83
C ASP A 78 5.75 22.57 9.62
N ILE A 79 5.91 21.33 9.13
CA ILE A 79 6.84 20.35 9.71
C ILE A 79 8.07 20.28 8.82
N ALA A 80 9.20 20.75 9.35
CA ALA A 80 10.49 20.59 8.70
C ALA A 80 10.87 19.10 8.63
N ALA A 81 11.33 18.66 7.46
CA ALA A 81 11.80 17.30 7.22
C ALA A 81 12.99 17.34 6.28
N ASP A 82 14.06 16.64 6.66
CA ASP A 82 15.22 16.47 5.80
C ASP A 82 14.92 15.42 4.70
N PHE A 83 15.32 15.70 3.47
CA PHE A 83 15.03 14.82 2.35
C PHE A 83 15.76 13.47 2.47
N ASP A 84 17.03 13.49 2.87
CA ASP A 84 17.86 12.29 2.97
C ASP A 84 17.39 11.38 4.11
N GLU A 85 16.98 11.98 5.25
CA GLU A 85 16.35 11.24 6.35
C GLU A 85 15.03 10.57 5.93
N VAL A 86 14.18 11.29 5.19
CA VAL A 86 12.91 10.76 4.69
C VAL A 86 13.15 9.64 3.68
N LEU A 87 14.11 9.81 2.76
CA LEU A 87 14.50 8.81 1.78
C LEU A 87 15.00 7.53 2.46
N ALA A 88 15.96 7.65 3.39
CA ALA A 88 16.49 6.52 4.13
C ALA A 88 15.39 5.78 4.92
N SER A 89 14.47 6.54 5.55
CA SER A 89 13.31 5.95 6.23
C SER A 89 12.39 5.19 5.27
N ILE A 90 12.21 5.66 4.04
CA ILE A 90 11.37 5.00 3.04
C ILE A 90 12.02 3.69 2.58
N GLU A 91 13.30 3.73 2.21
CA GLU A 91 14.03 2.55 1.76
C GLU A 91 14.12 1.46 2.84
N GLN A 92 14.33 1.86 4.09
CA GLN A 92 14.33 0.92 5.22
C GLN A 92 12.97 0.21 5.36
N ARG A 93 11.87 0.96 5.20
CA ARG A 93 10.51 0.40 5.27
C ARG A 93 10.21 -0.52 4.10
N ASP A 94 10.59 -0.14 2.89
CA ASP A 94 10.43 -0.99 1.71
C ASP A 94 11.19 -2.31 1.88
N ARG A 95 12.45 -2.25 2.35
CA ARG A 95 13.24 -3.46 2.63
C ARG A 95 12.55 -4.35 3.66
N ALA A 96 12.03 -3.78 4.74
CA ALA A 96 11.32 -4.53 5.77
C ALA A 96 10.02 -5.16 5.22
N ASP A 97 9.27 -4.44 4.41
CA ASP A 97 8.03 -4.93 3.80
C ASP A 97 8.28 -6.04 2.77
N LEU A 98 9.35 -5.93 1.97
CA LEU A 98 9.74 -6.94 0.98
C LEU A 98 10.31 -8.23 1.61
N THR A 99 11.02 -8.11 2.74
CA THR A 99 11.78 -9.23 3.34
C THR A 99 11.06 -9.91 4.51
N ARG A 100 9.92 -9.40 4.98
CA ARG A 100 9.18 -10.02 6.09
C ARG A 100 8.73 -11.44 5.75
N ILE A 101 8.88 -12.35 6.70
CA ILE A 101 8.55 -13.78 6.54
C ILE A 101 7.05 -13.97 6.27
N HIS A 102 6.19 -13.19 6.93
CA HIS A 102 4.75 -13.33 6.85
C HIS A 102 4.11 -12.18 6.06
N GLY A 103 3.47 -12.55 4.95
CA GLY A 103 2.78 -11.63 4.05
C GLY A 103 3.68 -10.59 3.40
N PRO A 104 4.86 -10.91 2.86
CA PRO A 104 5.73 -9.91 2.25
C PRO A 104 5.02 -9.08 1.18
N LEU A 105 5.43 -7.82 1.02
CA LEU A 105 5.05 -7.04 -0.15
C LEU A 105 5.52 -7.77 -1.40
N LYS A 106 4.58 -8.27 -2.18
CA LYS A 106 4.86 -9.03 -3.39
C LYS A 106 3.80 -8.72 -4.44
N GLN A 107 4.24 -8.53 -5.68
CA GLN A 107 3.34 -8.45 -6.81
C GLN A 107 2.67 -9.81 -7.05
N ALA A 108 1.34 -9.84 -7.09
CA ALA A 108 0.62 -11.04 -7.54
C ALA A 108 0.89 -11.27 -9.05
N PRO A 109 0.97 -12.52 -9.53
CA PRO A 109 1.31 -12.80 -10.93
C PRO A 109 0.39 -12.11 -11.96
N ASP A 110 -0.86 -11.89 -11.60
CA ASP A 110 -1.91 -11.26 -12.41
C ASP A 110 -2.18 -9.81 -12.01
N ALA A 111 -1.35 -9.21 -11.15
CA ALA A 111 -1.49 -7.81 -10.77
C ALA A 111 -1.00 -6.88 -11.89
N ILE A 112 -1.79 -5.84 -12.16
CA ILE A 112 -1.43 -4.75 -13.07
C ILE A 112 -0.49 -3.80 -12.33
N VAL A 113 0.72 -3.61 -12.86
CA VAL A 113 1.68 -2.67 -12.30
C VAL A 113 1.37 -1.26 -12.78
N ILE A 114 1.27 -0.32 -11.85
CA ILE A 114 1.13 1.10 -12.15
C ILE A 114 2.32 1.84 -11.52
N ASP A 115 3.25 2.28 -12.37
CA ASP A 115 4.29 3.21 -11.96
C ASP A 115 3.73 4.63 -11.90
N THR A 116 3.75 5.21 -10.71
CA THR A 116 3.21 6.53 -10.41
C THR A 116 4.30 7.60 -10.33
N THR A 117 5.56 7.28 -10.61
CA THR A 117 6.71 8.19 -10.46
C THR A 117 6.48 9.51 -11.21
N ALA A 118 6.04 9.44 -12.46
CA ALA A 118 5.78 10.60 -13.31
C ALA A 118 4.28 10.92 -13.47
N LEU A 119 3.39 10.32 -12.66
CA LEU A 119 1.95 10.51 -12.79
C LEU A 119 1.41 11.48 -11.74
N THR A 120 0.58 12.41 -12.19
CA THR A 120 -0.27 13.23 -11.33
C THR A 120 -1.35 12.38 -10.64
N ILE A 121 -1.94 12.89 -9.57
CA ILE A 121 -3.05 12.20 -8.87
C ILE A 121 -4.23 11.96 -9.83
N ALA A 122 -4.56 12.92 -10.69
CA ALA A 122 -5.65 12.79 -11.65
C ALA A 122 -5.40 11.64 -12.65
N GLU A 123 -4.18 11.51 -13.16
CA GLU A 123 -3.82 10.41 -14.06
C GLU A 123 -3.82 9.05 -13.36
N GLN A 124 -3.39 9.00 -12.09
CA GLN A 124 -3.45 7.78 -11.28
C GLN A 124 -4.90 7.34 -11.07
N VAL A 125 -5.78 8.27 -10.68
CA VAL A 125 -7.21 8.01 -10.48
C VAL A 125 -7.86 7.55 -11.77
N GLU A 126 -7.62 8.23 -12.89
CA GLU A 126 -8.21 7.88 -14.18
C GLU A 126 -7.79 6.48 -14.64
N LYS A 127 -6.52 6.12 -14.47
CA LYS A 127 -6.03 4.77 -14.79
C LYS A 127 -6.75 3.70 -13.97
N ILE A 128 -6.83 3.86 -12.66
CA ILE A 128 -7.48 2.89 -11.76
C ILE A 128 -8.98 2.82 -12.04
N TYR A 129 -9.62 3.97 -12.26
CA TYR A 129 -11.04 4.06 -12.56
C TYR A 129 -11.41 3.28 -13.83
N ARG A 130 -10.66 3.47 -14.93
CA ARG A 130 -10.88 2.72 -16.17
C ARG A 130 -10.75 1.21 -15.97
N LEU A 131 -9.69 0.77 -15.29
CA LEU A 131 -9.48 -0.65 -15.00
C LEU A 131 -10.65 -1.25 -14.20
N ALA A 132 -11.12 -0.54 -13.16
CA ALA A 132 -12.24 -0.99 -12.35
C ALA A 132 -13.53 -1.05 -13.18
N ARG A 133 -13.79 -0.01 -13.98
CA ARG A 133 -14.97 0.08 -14.84
C ARG A 133 -15.01 -1.04 -15.87
N ASP A 134 -13.91 -1.31 -16.56
CA ASP A 134 -13.81 -2.39 -17.54
C ASP A 134 -14.11 -3.77 -16.94
N ILE A 135 -13.74 -4.00 -15.68
CA ILE A 135 -14.01 -5.27 -14.98
C ILE A 135 -15.48 -5.37 -14.57
N ILE A 136 -16.08 -4.28 -14.11
CA ILE A 136 -17.49 -4.23 -13.73
C ILE A 136 -18.37 -4.46 -14.97
N GLU A 137 -18.11 -3.73 -16.06
CA GLU A 137 -18.90 -3.82 -17.30
C GLU A 137 -18.78 -5.17 -18.03
N ARG A 138 -17.73 -5.97 -17.77
CA ARG A 138 -17.60 -7.34 -18.29
C ARG A 138 -18.34 -8.40 -17.49
N LYS A 139 -18.70 -8.06 -16.24
CA LYS A 139 -19.38 -8.97 -15.31
C LYS A 139 -20.89 -8.82 -15.35
N ASP A 140 -21.37 -7.68 -15.83
CA ASP A 140 -22.77 -7.42 -16.19
C ASP A 140 -23.11 -7.99 -17.58
#